data_AF-A0AAV8RH87-F1
#
_entry.id   AF-A0AAV8RH87-F1
#
_cell.length_a   1.000
_cell.length_b   1.000
_cell.length_c   1.000
_cell.angle_alpha   90.00
_cell.angle_beta   90.00
_cell.angle_gamma   90.00
#
_symmetry.space_group_name_H-M   'P 1'
#
loop_
_entity.id
_entity.type
_entity.pdbx_description
1 polymer ?
#
loop_
_entity_poly.entity_id
_entity_poly.type
_entity_poly.pdbx_seq_one_letter_code
_entity_poly.pdbx_strand_id
1 'polypeptide(L)'
;MQSAAISLSATRPILRSSTKPPAPRWSPLLLPLHRGGPRLRPLFAAPSFSVVASSHGPPVPRPWVSLPSLSDRRSEDGLAVRATSVPDGDAASKDAEGGGLLQTLQLGSLFGLWYLFNIYFNIYNKQVLKVFPFPLTITTVQFLVGTFLVLFMWTTNLYKRPKISASQLAVILPLAMVHTMGNLFTNMSLGKVAVSFTHTIKAMEPIFSVLLSALFLGEMPTIWVLLSLVPIVGGVALASLTEASFNWAGFWSAMASNVTFQSRNVLSKKAMVKKEESLDNINLFSIITIMSFCLLAPATLFVEGIKVTPSFLQSAGLNFKEIYLISLLAALCFHAYQQVSYMILARVSPVTHSVGNCVKRVVVIVTSVLFFRTPVSLINSLGTGVALAGVFLYSRAICCLADLASPIFHGICLAEPVWNNSCLLLNL
;
A
#
# COMPACT_ATOMS: atom_id res chain seq x y z
N MET A 1 -45.42 3.44 25.11
CA MET A 1 -45.65 1.98 25.25
C MET A 1 -46.73 1.58 24.26
N GLN A 2 -46.37 0.87 23.19
CA GLN A 2 -47.23 -0.08 22.48
C GLN A 2 -46.34 -0.79 21.45
N SER A 3 -45.99 -2.02 21.78
CA SER A 3 -45.26 -2.97 20.93
C SER A 3 -46.17 -3.45 19.81
N ALA A 4 -45.64 -3.52 18.59
CA ALA A 4 -46.21 -4.33 17.51
C ALA A 4 -45.11 -5.26 16.98
N ALA A 5 -45.17 -6.51 17.44
CA ALA A 5 -44.45 -7.63 16.85
C ALA A 5 -45.22 -8.09 15.60
N ILE A 6 -44.52 -8.26 14.48
CA ILE A 6 -45.07 -8.95 13.30
C ILE A 6 -44.09 -10.03 12.88
N SER A 7 -44.60 -11.25 12.98
CA SER A 7 -44.04 -12.54 12.58
C SER A 7 -43.91 -12.65 11.07
N LEU A 8 -42.81 -13.23 10.57
CA LEU A 8 -42.70 -13.69 9.18
C LEU A 8 -42.40 -15.19 9.16
N SER A 9 -43.37 -15.90 8.58
CA SER A 9 -43.47 -17.35 8.47
C SER A 9 -42.47 -17.94 7.47
N ALA A 10 -41.98 -19.14 7.78
CA ALA A 10 -41.08 -19.93 6.97
C ALA A 10 -41.82 -20.58 5.79
N THR A 11 -41.37 -20.32 4.56
CA THR A 11 -41.86 -21.00 3.35
C THR A 11 -40.83 -22.04 2.88
N ARG A 12 -41.27 -23.30 2.78
CA ARG A 12 -40.49 -24.46 2.29
C ARG A 12 -40.19 -24.32 0.79
N PRO A 13 -39.05 -24.80 0.28
CA PRO A 13 -38.85 -24.94 -1.16
C PRO A 13 -39.37 -26.29 -1.67
N ILE A 14 -40.18 -26.20 -2.73
CA ILE A 14 -40.74 -27.28 -3.54
C ILE A 14 -39.61 -27.88 -4.40
N LEU A 15 -39.47 -29.21 -4.35
CA LEU A 15 -38.63 -30.00 -5.27
C LEU A 15 -39.13 -29.81 -6.71
N ARG A 16 -38.25 -29.38 -7.62
CA ARG A 16 -38.47 -29.49 -9.06
C ARG A 16 -37.26 -30.16 -9.70
N SER A 17 -37.49 -31.35 -10.25
CA SER A 17 -36.55 -32.10 -11.08
C SER A 17 -36.30 -31.34 -12.39
N SER A 18 -35.04 -31.12 -12.73
CA SER A 18 -34.65 -30.64 -14.06
C SER A 18 -33.50 -31.47 -14.58
N THR A 19 -33.78 -32.08 -15.72
CA THR A 19 -32.94 -32.95 -16.54
C THR A 19 -31.68 -32.23 -17.04
N LYS A 20 -30.54 -32.94 -17.03
CA LYS A 20 -29.26 -32.48 -17.59
C LYS A 20 -29.25 -32.66 -19.12
N PRO A 21 -28.78 -31.68 -19.91
CA PRO A 21 -28.37 -31.93 -21.29
C PRO A 21 -26.93 -32.51 -21.35
N PRO A 22 -26.56 -33.25 -22.41
CA PRO A 22 -25.29 -33.98 -22.46
C PRO A 22 -24.10 -33.09 -22.84
N ALA A 23 -22.92 -33.45 -22.32
CA ALA A 23 -21.64 -32.82 -22.62
C ALA A 23 -21.11 -33.22 -24.01
N PRO A 24 -20.41 -32.33 -24.74
CA PRO A 24 -19.76 -32.70 -25.99
C PRO A 24 -18.45 -33.46 -25.74
N ARG A 25 -18.35 -34.60 -26.42
CA ARG A 25 -17.25 -35.58 -26.41
C ARG A 25 -16.14 -35.10 -27.34
N TRP A 26 -14.94 -34.83 -26.82
CA TRP A 26 -13.75 -34.61 -27.63
C TRP A 26 -12.91 -35.88 -27.63
N SER A 27 -12.70 -36.48 -28.80
CA SER A 27 -11.71 -37.53 -29.04
C SER A 27 -10.57 -36.99 -29.90
N PRO A 28 -9.32 -37.42 -29.66
CA PRO A 28 -8.13 -36.81 -30.25
C PRO A 28 -7.84 -37.41 -31.63
N LEU A 29 -7.59 -36.56 -32.63
CA LEU A 29 -7.04 -36.98 -33.92
C LEU A 29 -5.53 -36.74 -33.92
N LEU A 30 -4.80 -37.86 -33.95
CA LEU A 30 -3.37 -37.99 -34.20
C LEU A 30 -3.07 -37.94 -35.71
N LEU A 31 -1.84 -37.50 -36.03
CA LEU A 31 -0.98 -37.74 -37.21
C LEU A 31 -0.57 -36.45 -37.99
N PRO A 32 0.57 -36.43 -38.70
CA PRO A 32 1.90 -36.94 -38.36
C PRO A 32 3.04 -35.93 -38.65
N LEU A 33 4.25 -36.23 -38.12
CA LEU A 33 5.51 -35.56 -38.48
C LEU A 33 5.88 -35.77 -39.96
N HIS A 34 6.24 -34.70 -40.68
CA HIS A 34 7.26 -34.81 -41.73
C HIS A 34 8.15 -33.57 -41.89
N ARG A 35 9.38 -33.87 -42.32
CA ARG A 35 10.64 -33.12 -42.35
C ARG A 35 10.74 -32.21 -43.59
N GLY A 36 11.40 -31.05 -43.46
CA GLY A 36 11.96 -30.30 -44.59
C GLY A 36 12.51 -28.91 -44.19
N GLY A 37 13.83 -28.71 -44.25
CA GLY A 37 14.52 -27.41 -44.02
C GLY A 37 14.44 -26.45 -45.24
N PRO A 38 15.15 -25.29 -45.29
CA PRO A 38 16.52 -25.08 -44.78
C PRO A 38 16.83 -23.75 -44.04
N ARG A 39 18.02 -23.80 -43.41
CA ARG A 39 18.88 -22.81 -42.73
C ARG A 39 18.74 -21.30 -43.06
N LEU A 40 18.69 -20.47 -42.02
CA LEU A 40 19.34 -19.16 -41.93
C LEU A 40 19.95 -18.95 -40.52
N ARG A 41 21.19 -18.44 -40.48
CA ARG A 41 22.06 -18.26 -39.30
C ARG A 41 21.58 -17.11 -38.38
N PRO A 42 21.76 -17.19 -37.04
CA PRO A 42 21.85 -16.01 -36.20
C PRO A 42 23.31 -15.64 -35.91
N LEU A 43 23.61 -14.36 -36.11
CA LEU A 43 24.81 -13.66 -35.63
C LEU A 43 24.67 -13.36 -34.12
N PHE A 44 25.84 -13.18 -33.50
CA PHE A 44 26.12 -12.72 -32.13
C PHE A 44 26.34 -13.79 -31.07
N ALA A 45 27.63 -14.11 -30.95
CA ALA A 45 28.27 -14.87 -29.89
C ALA A 45 28.42 -14.03 -28.61
N ALA A 46 28.24 -14.69 -27.46
CA ALA A 46 28.64 -14.23 -26.15
C ALA A 46 30.16 -14.45 -25.94
N PRO A 47 30.87 -13.58 -25.21
CA PRO A 47 32.23 -13.86 -24.81
C PRO A 47 32.26 -14.74 -23.56
N SER A 48 32.81 -15.93 -23.70
CA SER A 48 33.34 -16.74 -22.60
C SER A 48 34.73 -16.22 -22.26
N PHE A 49 35.00 -15.91 -20.99
CA PHE A 49 36.36 -15.72 -20.50
C PHE A 49 36.70 -16.82 -19.50
N SER A 50 37.70 -17.61 -19.89
CA SER A 50 38.31 -18.68 -19.12
C SER A 50 39.15 -18.12 -17.97
N VAL A 51 39.06 -18.81 -16.84
CA VAL A 51 39.91 -18.59 -15.66
C VAL A 51 41.33 -19.08 -15.98
N VAL A 52 42.31 -18.19 -15.84
CA VAL A 52 43.73 -18.57 -15.74
C VAL A 52 44.20 -18.22 -14.33
N ALA A 53 44.64 -19.24 -13.60
CA ALA A 53 45.25 -19.10 -12.30
C ALA A 53 46.70 -18.61 -12.46
N SER A 54 47.10 -17.63 -11.66
CA SER A 54 48.50 -17.44 -11.30
C SER A 54 48.61 -16.95 -9.86
N SER A 55 49.40 -17.70 -9.10
CA SER A 55 49.74 -17.55 -7.69
C SER A 55 50.77 -16.46 -7.46
N HIS A 56 50.52 -15.50 -6.57
CA HIS A 56 51.57 -14.79 -5.81
C HIS A 56 51.02 -14.30 -4.45
N GLY A 57 51.85 -14.45 -3.41
CA GLY A 57 51.52 -14.43 -1.99
C GLY A 57 51.21 -13.07 -1.33
N PRO A 58 51.07 -13.05 0.01
CA PRO A 58 50.46 -11.95 0.76
C PRO A 58 51.46 -10.81 1.08
N PRO A 59 51.00 -9.55 1.22
CA PRO A 59 51.88 -8.43 1.57
C PRO A 59 52.01 -8.24 3.10
N VAL A 60 53.24 -7.90 3.50
CA VAL A 60 53.75 -7.55 4.84
C VAL A 60 53.48 -6.05 5.13
N PRO A 61 53.25 -5.62 6.39
CA PRO A 61 52.95 -4.22 6.72
C PRO A 61 54.22 -3.36 6.80
N ARG A 62 54.15 -2.08 6.38
CA ARG A 62 55.23 -1.09 6.53
C ARG A 62 54.96 -0.11 7.68
N PRO A 63 56.01 0.44 8.32
CA PRO A 63 55.94 1.14 9.61
C PRO A 63 55.76 2.65 9.46
N TRP A 64 55.16 3.26 10.48
CA TRP A 64 55.00 4.71 10.63
C TRP A 64 56.33 5.39 10.97
N VAL A 65 56.52 6.56 10.36
CA VAL A 65 57.69 7.44 10.49
C VAL A 65 57.58 8.33 11.72
N SER A 66 58.74 8.58 12.32
CA SER A 66 59.08 9.27 13.56
C SER A 66 58.64 10.74 13.67
N LEU A 67 58.22 11.16 14.87
CA LEU A 67 58.11 12.55 15.30
C LEU A 67 59.50 13.16 15.57
N PRO A 68 59.70 14.48 15.33
CA PRO A 68 60.76 15.24 15.97
C PRO A 68 60.31 15.81 17.33
N SER A 69 61.22 15.72 18.30
CA SER A 69 61.16 16.38 19.60
C SER A 69 61.49 17.87 19.46
N LEU A 70 60.77 18.73 20.18
CA LEU A 70 61.30 20.01 20.65
C LEU A 70 60.69 20.40 22.01
N SER A 71 61.59 20.83 22.86
CA SER A 71 61.51 21.18 24.27
C SER A 71 60.84 22.54 24.55
N ASP A 72 60.08 22.56 25.64
CA ASP A 72 60.06 23.54 26.73
C ASP A 72 60.06 25.06 26.40
N ARG A 73 58.93 25.72 26.68
CA ARG A 73 58.89 27.06 27.28
C ARG A 73 57.57 27.30 28.04
N ARG A 74 57.73 27.26 29.36
CA ARG A 74 56.90 27.73 30.47
C ARG A 74 56.24 29.11 30.25
N SER A 75 54.97 29.25 30.63
CA SER A 75 54.47 30.38 31.43
C SER A 75 53.13 30.04 32.08
N GLU A 76 53.05 30.29 33.38
CA GLU A 76 51.94 30.03 34.28
C GLU A 76 50.81 31.04 34.08
N ASP A 77 49.56 30.61 34.22
CA ASP A 77 48.50 31.37 34.90
C ASP A 77 47.34 30.44 35.27
N GLY A 78 47.06 30.38 36.57
CA GLY A 78 46.04 29.52 37.15
C GLY A 78 44.63 30.09 36.99
N LEU A 79 43.65 29.21 36.79
CA LEU A 79 42.29 29.48 37.23
C LEU A 79 41.56 28.17 37.56
N ALA A 80 41.09 28.08 38.80
CA ALA A 80 40.41 26.95 39.38
C ALA A 80 39.07 26.65 38.68
N VAL A 81 38.87 25.38 38.29
CA VAL A 81 37.58 24.87 37.80
C VAL A 81 36.65 24.70 39.00
N ARG A 82 35.77 25.68 39.23
CA ARG A 82 34.64 25.58 40.15
C ARG A 82 33.47 24.97 39.40
N ALA A 83 33.06 23.75 39.77
CA ALA A 83 31.80 23.16 39.34
C ALA A 83 30.66 24.11 39.74
N THR A 84 29.92 24.60 38.74
CA THR A 84 28.71 25.41 38.98
C THR A 84 27.52 24.46 38.96
N SER A 85 26.88 24.30 40.11
CA SER A 85 25.63 23.56 40.25
C SER A 85 24.53 24.26 39.45
N VAL A 86 23.83 23.47 38.63
CA VAL A 86 22.61 23.87 37.91
C VAL A 86 21.57 24.28 38.96
N PRO A 87 20.90 25.45 38.85
CA PRO A 87 19.80 25.78 39.74
C PRO A 87 18.57 24.96 39.37
N ASP A 88 17.98 24.30 40.37
CA ASP A 88 16.67 23.68 40.31
C ASP A 88 15.62 24.71 39.84
N GLY A 89 15.04 24.45 38.68
CA GLY A 89 13.96 25.22 38.08
C GLY A 89 12.71 24.37 37.93
N ASP A 90 12.09 24.01 39.06
CA ASP A 90 10.80 23.30 39.18
C ASP A 90 9.57 24.11 38.71
N ALA A 91 9.69 24.83 37.60
CA ALA A 91 8.60 25.64 37.04
C ALA A 91 8.42 25.52 35.51
N ALA A 92 9.16 24.64 34.84
CA ALA A 92 9.04 24.43 33.38
C ALA A 92 8.47 23.06 32.98
N SER A 93 8.07 22.21 33.93
CA SER A 93 7.69 20.81 33.66
C SER A 93 6.20 20.59 33.36
N LYS A 94 5.31 21.58 33.53
CA LYS A 94 3.86 21.37 33.30
C LYS A 94 3.36 21.69 31.89
N ASP A 95 4.05 22.54 31.13
CA ASP A 95 3.63 22.89 29.76
C ASP A 95 4.25 21.97 28.67
N ALA A 96 5.33 21.27 28.99
CA ALA A 96 5.98 20.31 28.07
C ALA A 96 5.26 18.94 28.03
N GLU A 97 4.68 18.49 29.15
CA GLU A 97 3.96 17.21 29.23
C GLU A 97 2.62 17.23 28.48
N GLY A 98 1.89 18.35 28.55
CA GLY A 98 0.60 18.53 27.88
C GLY A 98 0.72 18.51 26.34
N GLY A 99 1.83 18.99 25.79
CA GLY A 99 2.11 18.97 24.35
C GLY A 99 2.35 17.57 23.79
N GLY A 100 3.09 16.72 24.51
CA GLY A 100 3.38 15.36 24.08
C GLY A 100 2.15 14.44 24.08
N LEU A 101 1.32 14.54 25.12
CA LEU A 101 0.07 13.77 25.22
C LEU A 101 -0.94 14.22 24.16
N LEU A 102 -1.09 15.54 23.93
CA LEU A 102 -1.99 16.07 22.90
C LEU A 102 -1.56 15.65 21.49
N GLN A 103 -0.26 15.69 21.17
CA GLN A 103 0.25 15.23 19.87
C GLN A 103 0.05 13.72 19.69
N THR A 104 0.26 12.93 20.74
CA THR A 104 0.01 11.49 20.73
C THR A 104 -1.47 11.17 20.52
N LEU A 105 -2.37 11.86 21.23
CA LEU A 105 -3.82 11.74 21.05
C LEU A 105 -4.25 12.18 19.64
N GLN A 106 -3.69 13.28 19.13
CA GLN A 106 -3.98 13.77 17.78
C GLN A 106 -3.54 12.72 16.74
N LEU A 107 -2.34 12.16 16.87
CA LEU A 107 -1.86 11.14 15.94
C LEU A 107 -2.70 9.86 16.03
N GLY A 108 -3.01 9.40 17.25
CA GLY A 108 -3.91 8.27 17.48
C GLY A 108 -5.29 8.49 16.85
N SER A 109 -5.84 9.70 16.97
CA SER A 109 -7.10 10.07 16.34
C SER A 109 -7.04 10.04 14.81
N LEU A 110 -5.92 10.45 14.21
CA LEU A 110 -5.71 10.37 12.76
C LEU A 110 -5.68 8.91 12.30
N PHE A 111 -4.97 8.02 12.99
CA PHE A 111 -5.00 6.58 12.67
C PHE A 111 -6.41 5.99 12.82
N GLY A 112 -7.13 6.38 13.89
CA GLY A 112 -8.53 5.97 14.11
C GLY A 112 -9.43 6.39 12.95
N LEU A 113 -9.39 7.67 12.55
CA LEU A 113 -10.15 8.19 11.42
C LEU A 113 -9.73 7.55 10.09
N TRP A 114 -8.44 7.32 9.88
CA TRP A 114 -7.93 6.66 8.69
C TRP A 114 -8.54 5.27 8.53
N TYR A 115 -8.55 4.48 9.61
CA TYR A 115 -9.12 3.13 9.59
C TYR A 115 -10.64 3.18 9.45
N LEU A 116 -11.31 4.07 10.18
CA LEU A 116 -12.75 4.24 10.14
C LEU A 116 -13.25 4.57 8.73
N PHE A 117 -12.68 5.60 8.10
CA PHE A 117 -13.04 5.96 6.73
C PHE A 117 -12.69 4.84 5.74
N ASN A 118 -11.61 4.10 5.96
CA ASN A 118 -11.27 2.98 5.09
C ASN A 118 -12.26 1.80 5.23
N ILE A 119 -12.75 1.50 6.43
CA ILE A 119 -13.80 0.49 6.68
C ILE A 119 -15.08 0.89 5.94
N TYR A 120 -15.58 2.12 6.18
CA TYR A 120 -16.80 2.61 5.55
C TYR A 120 -16.68 2.66 4.04
N PHE A 121 -15.56 3.13 3.51
CA PHE A 121 -15.29 3.07 2.07
C PHE A 121 -15.47 1.65 1.54
N ASN A 122 -14.79 0.66 2.11
CA ASN A 122 -14.82 -0.71 1.59
C ASN A 122 -16.22 -1.34 1.69
N ILE A 123 -16.95 -1.08 2.77
CA ILE A 123 -18.32 -1.58 2.96
C ILE A 123 -19.26 -0.95 1.93
N TYR A 124 -19.36 0.39 1.90
CA TYR A 124 -20.29 1.08 1.00
C TYR A 124 -19.92 0.87 -0.47
N ASN A 125 -18.63 0.91 -0.81
CA ASN A 125 -18.16 0.65 -2.16
C ASN A 125 -18.54 -0.76 -2.62
N LYS A 126 -18.40 -1.78 -1.76
CA LYS A 126 -18.82 -3.14 -2.10
C LYS A 126 -20.34 -3.26 -2.27
N GLN A 127 -21.14 -2.55 -1.47
CA GLN A 127 -22.60 -2.51 -1.63
C GLN A 127 -22.99 -1.92 -2.99
N VAL A 128 -22.36 -0.80 -3.37
CA VAL A 128 -22.59 -0.16 -4.68
C VAL A 128 -22.16 -1.10 -5.81
N LEU A 129 -20.97 -1.71 -5.73
CA LEU A 129 -20.47 -2.63 -6.76
C LEU A 129 -21.31 -3.90 -6.93
N LYS A 130 -22.03 -4.35 -5.89
CA LYS A 130 -22.98 -5.48 -6.00
C LYS A 130 -24.20 -5.15 -6.85
N VAL A 131 -24.66 -3.90 -6.80
CA VAL A 131 -25.84 -3.42 -7.52
C VAL A 131 -25.47 -2.85 -8.89
N PHE A 132 -24.36 -2.13 -8.94
CA PHE A 132 -23.87 -1.41 -10.11
C PHE A 132 -22.46 -1.93 -10.46
N PRO A 133 -22.34 -3.03 -11.22
CA PRO A 133 -21.08 -3.72 -11.46
C PRO A 133 -20.22 -3.04 -12.53
N PHE A 134 -20.07 -1.73 -12.43
CA PHE A 134 -19.34 -0.85 -13.36
C PHE A 134 -18.18 -0.16 -12.60
N PRO A 135 -17.06 -0.87 -12.39
CA PRO A 135 -15.97 -0.40 -11.55
C PRO A 135 -15.26 0.83 -12.13
N LEU A 136 -15.20 1.03 -13.46
CA LEU A 136 -14.64 2.26 -14.03
C LEU A 136 -15.49 3.47 -13.62
N THR A 137 -16.80 3.39 -13.82
CA THR A 137 -17.74 4.45 -13.44
C THR A 137 -17.66 4.77 -11.95
N ILE A 138 -17.67 3.76 -11.08
CA ILE A 138 -17.59 3.97 -9.63
C ILE A 138 -16.28 4.63 -9.22
N THR A 139 -15.16 4.20 -9.81
CA THR A 139 -13.85 4.81 -9.55
C THR A 139 -13.79 6.27 -10.05
N THR A 140 -14.40 6.56 -11.20
CA THR A 140 -14.51 7.92 -11.73
C THR A 140 -15.35 8.82 -10.83
N VAL A 141 -16.48 8.33 -10.32
CA VAL A 141 -17.30 9.07 -9.34
C VAL A 141 -16.50 9.36 -8.06
N GLN A 142 -15.71 8.41 -7.58
CA GLN A 142 -14.84 8.60 -6.41
C GLN A 142 -13.83 9.73 -6.63
N PHE A 143 -13.15 9.74 -7.78
CA PHE A 143 -12.21 10.81 -8.12
C PHE A 143 -12.90 12.15 -8.45
N LEU A 144 -14.12 12.13 -9.00
CA LEU A 144 -14.93 13.32 -9.24
C LEU A 144 -15.29 14.01 -7.92
N VAL A 145 -15.84 13.27 -6.96
CA VAL A 145 -16.19 13.79 -5.64
C VAL A 145 -14.93 14.31 -4.93
N GLY A 146 -13.82 13.54 -4.98
CA GLY A 146 -12.54 14.00 -4.46
C GLY A 146 -12.05 15.30 -5.11
N THR A 147 -12.22 15.45 -6.42
CA THR A 147 -11.89 16.68 -7.16
C THR A 147 -12.74 17.85 -6.67
N PHE A 148 -14.04 17.67 -6.48
CA PHE A 148 -14.90 18.72 -5.91
C PHE A 148 -14.48 19.13 -4.50
N LEU A 149 -14.13 18.18 -3.63
CA LEU A 149 -13.64 18.48 -2.28
C LEU A 149 -12.31 19.25 -2.30
N VAL A 150 -11.38 18.87 -3.18
CA VAL A 150 -10.10 19.58 -3.35
C VAL A 150 -10.34 21.01 -3.86
N LEU A 151 -11.19 21.18 -4.87
CA LEU A 151 -11.53 22.50 -5.40
C LEU A 151 -12.24 23.36 -4.35
N PHE A 152 -13.15 22.78 -3.57
CA PHE A 152 -13.78 23.44 -2.43
C PHE A 152 -12.74 23.92 -1.42
N MET A 153 -11.82 23.05 -0.98
CA MET A 153 -10.75 23.38 -0.05
C MET A 153 -9.85 24.53 -0.55
N TRP A 154 -9.52 24.56 -1.84
CA TRP A 154 -8.70 25.63 -2.42
C TRP A 154 -9.47 26.93 -2.65
N THR A 155 -10.76 26.87 -3.00
CA THR A 155 -11.60 28.07 -3.24
C THR A 155 -11.98 28.76 -1.93
N THR A 156 -12.20 28.01 -0.84
CA THR A 156 -12.43 28.56 0.50
C THR A 156 -11.14 28.94 1.23
N ASN A 157 -9.98 28.73 0.61
CA ASN A 157 -8.65 29.00 1.18
C ASN A 157 -8.41 28.27 2.51
N LEU A 158 -9.07 27.13 2.72
CA LEU A 158 -8.80 26.24 3.86
C LEU A 158 -7.41 25.62 3.77
N TYR A 159 -6.90 25.45 2.55
CA TYR A 159 -5.51 25.05 2.31
C TYR A 159 -4.93 25.84 1.14
N LYS A 160 -3.67 26.27 1.30
CA LYS A 160 -3.02 27.14 0.31
C LYS A 160 -2.89 26.42 -1.03
N ARG A 161 -3.51 27.01 -2.07
CA ARG A 161 -3.41 26.53 -3.44
C ARG A 161 -1.94 26.49 -3.88
N PRO A 162 -1.45 25.35 -4.39
CA PRO A 162 -0.06 25.24 -4.83
C PRO A 162 0.16 26.05 -6.12
N LYS A 163 1.30 26.72 -6.22
CA LYS A 163 1.81 27.27 -7.48
C LYS A 163 2.55 26.14 -8.20
N ILE A 164 2.00 25.65 -9.31
CA ILE A 164 2.54 24.49 -10.02
C ILE A 164 3.08 24.93 -11.38
N SER A 165 4.31 24.54 -11.69
CA SER A 165 4.90 24.65 -13.02
C SER A 165 4.48 23.47 -13.91
N ALA A 166 4.35 23.67 -15.22
CA ALA A 166 4.08 22.60 -16.18
C ALA A 166 5.13 21.45 -16.09
N SER A 167 6.38 21.79 -15.74
CA SER A 167 7.44 20.80 -15.55
C SER A 167 7.27 19.94 -14.29
N GLN A 168 6.58 20.45 -13.26
CA GLN A 168 6.22 19.67 -12.07
C GLN A 168 5.05 18.75 -12.39
N LEU A 169 4.05 19.25 -13.14
CA LEU A 169 2.90 18.45 -13.56
C LEU A 169 3.33 17.24 -14.41
N ALA A 170 4.30 17.41 -15.31
CA ALA A 170 4.86 16.30 -16.10
C ALA A 170 5.52 15.21 -15.25
N VAL A 171 6.08 15.56 -14.09
CA VAL A 171 6.67 14.60 -13.14
C VAL A 171 5.59 13.90 -12.31
N ILE A 172 4.51 14.60 -11.96
CA ILE A 172 3.38 14.05 -11.18
C ILE A 172 2.48 13.17 -12.04
N LEU A 173 2.38 13.45 -13.35
CA LEU A 173 1.55 12.70 -14.29
C LEU A 173 1.73 11.17 -14.22
N PRO A 174 2.96 10.60 -14.29
CA PRO A 174 3.12 9.16 -14.17
C PRO A 174 2.68 8.63 -12.80
N LEU A 175 2.86 9.38 -11.71
CA LEU A 175 2.36 9.01 -10.37
C LEU A 175 0.82 8.97 -10.35
N ALA A 176 0.17 9.94 -10.99
CA ALA A 176 -1.28 9.99 -11.09
C ALA A 176 -1.85 8.83 -11.93
N MET A 177 -1.20 8.48 -13.06
CA MET A 177 -1.61 7.34 -13.89
C MET A 177 -1.58 6.03 -13.10
N VAL A 178 -0.46 5.70 -12.45
CA VAL A 178 -0.33 4.46 -11.69
C VAL A 178 -1.24 4.45 -10.46
N HIS A 179 -1.47 5.60 -9.81
CA HIS A 179 -2.44 5.72 -8.72
C HIS A 179 -3.86 5.43 -9.21
N THR A 180 -4.25 6.01 -10.34
CA THR A 180 -5.57 5.79 -10.97
C THR A 180 -5.78 4.31 -11.27
N MET A 181 -4.80 3.68 -11.94
CA MET A 181 -4.86 2.25 -12.27
C MET A 181 -4.95 1.37 -11.03
N GLY A 182 -4.20 1.66 -9.97
CA GLY A 182 -4.23 0.87 -8.74
C GLY A 182 -5.59 0.92 -8.03
N ASN A 183 -6.22 2.09 -7.98
CA ASN A 183 -7.57 2.22 -7.42
C ASN A 183 -8.62 1.54 -8.31
N LEU A 184 -8.53 1.72 -9.64
CA LEU A 184 -9.41 1.05 -10.59
C LEU A 184 -9.34 -0.47 -10.44
N PHE A 185 -8.14 -1.05 -10.47
CA PHE A 185 -7.96 -2.49 -10.33
C PHE A 185 -8.41 -3.02 -8.96
N THR A 186 -8.25 -2.22 -7.90
CA THR A 186 -8.82 -2.57 -6.59
C THR A 186 -10.35 -2.63 -6.67
N ASN A 187 -11.01 -1.65 -7.29
CA ASN A 187 -12.47 -1.65 -7.46
C ASN A 187 -12.96 -2.76 -8.39
N MET A 188 -12.21 -3.10 -9.44
CA MET A 188 -12.51 -4.27 -10.29
C MET A 188 -12.48 -5.57 -9.48
N SER A 189 -11.50 -5.73 -8.58
CA SER A 189 -11.41 -6.87 -7.69
C SER A 189 -12.58 -6.92 -6.70
N LEU A 190 -12.84 -5.81 -6.01
CA LEU A 190 -13.97 -5.67 -5.09
C LEU A 190 -15.32 -5.92 -5.78
N GLY A 191 -15.44 -5.67 -7.08
CA GLY A 191 -16.63 -6.00 -7.86
C GLY A 191 -16.82 -7.50 -8.10
N LYS A 192 -15.74 -8.28 -8.13
CA LYS A 192 -15.74 -9.70 -8.52
C LYS A 192 -15.59 -10.68 -7.36
N VAL A 193 -14.91 -10.30 -6.29
CA VAL A 193 -14.62 -11.19 -5.14
C VAL A 193 -14.97 -10.53 -3.81
N ALA A 194 -14.87 -11.26 -2.69
CA ALA A 194 -15.06 -10.71 -1.36
C ALA A 194 -14.05 -9.59 -1.04
N VAL A 195 -14.48 -8.63 -0.20
CA VAL A 195 -13.64 -7.52 0.27
C VAL A 195 -12.43 -8.07 1.03
N SER A 196 -12.67 -9.01 1.95
CA SER A 196 -11.63 -9.72 2.69
C SER A 196 -10.60 -10.33 1.75
N PHE A 197 -11.04 -11.08 0.75
CA PHE A 197 -10.13 -11.74 -0.20
C PHE A 197 -9.31 -10.75 -1.03
N THR A 198 -9.92 -9.66 -1.50
CA THR A 198 -9.20 -8.58 -2.21
C THR A 198 -8.06 -8.04 -1.35
N HIS A 199 -8.33 -7.76 -0.08
CA HIS A 199 -7.32 -7.24 0.85
C HIS A 199 -6.28 -8.28 1.24
N THR A 200 -6.65 -9.56 1.33
CA THR A 200 -5.70 -10.67 1.51
C THR A 200 -4.73 -10.74 0.32
N ILE A 201 -5.19 -10.68 -0.93
CA ILE A 201 -4.30 -10.65 -2.11
C ILE A 201 -3.39 -9.41 -2.09
N LYS A 202 -3.93 -8.27 -1.66
CA LYS A 202 -3.14 -7.04 -1.52
C LYS A 202 -2.03 -7.15 -0.48
N ALA A 203 -2.06 -8.15 0.40
CA ALA A 203 -0.93 -8.47 1.28
C ALA A 203 0.35 -8.83 0.53
N MET A 204 0.27 -9.22 -0.74
CA MET A 204 1.44 -9.53 -1.60
C MET A 204 2.18 -8.29 -2.13
N GLU A 205 1.73 -7.09 -1.78
CA GLU A 205 2.37 -5.82 -2.14
C GLU A 205 3.91 -5.77 -1.88
N PRO A 206 4.45 -6.25 -0.75
CA PRO A 206 5.90 -6.36 -0.51
C PRO A 206 6.72 -7.07 -1.60
N ILE A 207 6.15 -8.07 -2.27
CA ILE A 207 6.85 -8.84 -3.31
C ILE A 207 7.18 -7.92 -4.49
N PHE A 208 6.20 -7.11 -4.90
CA PHE A 208 6.40 -6.15 -5.98
C PHE A 208 7.26 -4.97 -5.56
N SER A 209 7.22 -4.58 -4.28
CA SER A 209 8.15 -3.58 -3.74
C SER A 209 9.60 -4.01 -3.93
N VAL A 210 9.93 -5.24 -3.52
CA VAL A 210 11.28 -5.81 -3.63
C VAL A 210 11.69 -5.98 -5.09
N LEU A 211 10.81 -6.57 -5.91
CA LEU A 211 11.08 -6.80 -7.33
C LEU A 211 11.35 -5.49 -8.07
N LEU A 212 10.48 -4.49 -7.92
CA LEU A 212 10.61 -3.22 -8.62
C LEU A 212 11.79 -2.38 -8.08
N SER A 213 12.10 -2.44 -6.78
CA SER A 213 13.27 -1.76 -6.23
C SER A 213 14.57 -2.37 -6.73
N ALA A 214 14.68 -3.70 -6.78
CA ALA A 214 15.83 -4.38 -7.36
C ALA A 214 16.00 -4.04 -8.86
N LEU A 215 14.92 -4.05 -9.64
CA LEU A 215 14.97 -3.80 -11.08
C LEU A 215 15.23 -2.33 -11.45
N PHE A 216 14.62 -1.38 -10.75
CA PHE A 216 14.65 0.04 -11.14
C PHE A 216 15.60 0.91 -10.32
N LEU A 217 15.92 0.52 -9.09
CA LEU A 217 16.83 1.24 -8.19
C LEU A 217 18.15 0.50 -7.97
N GLY A 218 18.23 -0.80 -8.30
CA GLY A 218 19.41 -1.63 -8.02
C GLY A 218 19.56 -2.01 -6.54
N GLU A 219 18.52 -1.79 -5.73
CA GLU A 219 18.49 -2.14 -4.31
C GLU A 219 18.28 -3.67 -4.15
N MET A 220 19.34 -4.41 -3.87
CA MET A 220 19.24 -5.86 -3.69
C MET A 220 18.65 -6.20 -2.32
N PRO A 221 17.60 -7.05 -2.25
CA PRO A 221 17.01 -7.44 -0.97
C PRO A 221 17.96 -8.33 -0.18
N THR A 222 17.92 -8.20 1.14
CA THR A 222 18.63 -9.13 2.01
C THR A 222 17.89 -10.45 2.17
N ILE A 223 18.60 -11.46 2.65
CA ILE A 223 18.02 -12.79 2.88
C ILE A 223 16.83 -12.75 3.83
N TRP A 224 16.85 -11.88 4.84
CA TRP A 224 15.73 -11.71 5.79
C TRP A 224 14.47 -11.18 5.13
N VAL A 225 14.63 -10.22 4.21
CA VAL A 225 13.52 -9.70 3.40
C VAL A 225 12.96 -10.82 2.53
N LEU A 226 13.81 -11.60 1.84
CA LEU A 226 13.36 -12.71 1.01
C LEU A 226 12.64 -13.81 1.81
N LEU A 227 13.16 -14.19 2.97
CA LEU A 227 12.54 -15.17 3.86
C LEU A 227 11.16 -14.70 4.36
N SER A 228 10.99 -13.39 4.61
CA SER A 228 9.69 -12.84 5.00
C SER A 228 8.64 -12.88 3.88
N LEU A 229 9.04 -12.99 2.61
CA LEU A 229 8.10 -13.12 1.48
C LEU A 229 7.47 -14.50 1.39
N VAL A 230 8.15 -15.55 1.89
CA VAL A 230 7.65 -16.93 1.87
C VAL A 230 6.30 -17.08 2.58
N PRO A 231 6.13 -16.65 3.85
CA PRO A 231 4.82 -16.71 4.51
C PRO A 231 3.77 -15.80 3.85
N ILE A 232 4.17 -14.69 3.22
CA ILE A 232 3.23 -13.83 2.47
C ILE A 232 2.63 -14.60 1.29
N VAL A 233 3.49 -15.17 0.43
CA VAL A 233 3.03 -15.93 -0.74
C VAL A 233 2.26 -17.18 -0.32
N GLY A 234 2.81 -17.95 0.63
CA GLY A 234 2.20 -19.18 1.11
C GLY A 234 0.83 -18.94 1.74
N GLY A 235 0.70 -17.91 2.57
CA GLY A 235 -0.56 -17.54 3.20
C GLY A 235 -1.63 -17.12 2.19
N VAL A 236 -1.27 -16.29 1.20
CA VAL A 236 -2.22 -15.85 0.17
C VAL A 236 -2.59 -17.00 -0.77
N ALA A 237 -1.66 -17.89 -1.10
CA ALA A 237 -1.95 -19.09 -1.88
C ALA A 237 -2.95 -19.99 -1.13
N LEU A 238 -2.72 -20.24 0.16
CA LEU A 238 -3.60 -21.06 1.00
C LEU A 238 -5.01 -20.44 1.14
N ALA A 239 -5.09 -19.12 1.34
CA ALA A 239 -6.36 -18.40 1.38
C ALA A 239 -7.10 -18.49 0.03
N SER A 240 -6.38 -18.32 -1.08
CA SER A 240 -6.96 -18.35 -2.44
C SER A 240 -7.54 -19.73 -2.80
N LEU A 241 -6.88 -20.82 -2.42
CA LEU A 241 -7.35 -22.18 -2.68
C LEU A 241 -8.66 -22.52 -1.95
N THR A 242 -8.97 -21.81 -0.87
CA THR A 242 -10.12 -22.10 0.00
C THR A 242 -11.13 -20.96 0.06
N GLU A 243 -11.00 -19.98 -0.85
CA GLU A 243 -11.89 -18.83 -0.97
C GLU A 243 -13.15 -19.19 -1.76
N ALA A 244 -14.31 -19.06 -1.13
CA ALA A 244 -15.60 -19.37 -1.75
C ALA A 244 -15.95 -18.43 -2.92
N SER A 245 -15.49 -17.18 -2.86
CA SER A 245 -15.76 -16.18 -3.89
C SER A 245 -14.65 -16.07 -4.94
N PHE A 246 -13.75 -17.05 -5.04
CA PHE A 246 -12.58 -16.97 -5.91
C PHE A 246 -12.98 -16.72 -7.38
N ASN A 247 -12.38 -15.70 -7.98
CA ASN A 247 -12.57 -15.37 -9.39
C ASN A 247 -11.24 -14.89 -9.98
N TRP A 248 -10.84 -15.46 -11.12
CA TRP A 248 -9.57 -15.11 -11.77
C TRP A 248 -9.45 -13.64 -12.14
N ALA A 249 -10.50 -13.01 -12.66
CA ALA A 249 -10.46 -11.59 -13.01
C ALA A 249 -10.33 -10.72 -11.74
N GLY A 250 -11.01 -11.09 -10.66
CA GLY A 250 -10.87 -10.42 -9.37
C GLY A 250 -9.48 -10.63 -8.75
N PHE A 251 -8.92 -11.81 -8.86
CA PHE A 251 -7.58 -12.13 -8.39
C PHE A 251 -6.50 -11.34 -9.15
N TRP A 252 -6.52 -11.41 -10.48
CA TRP A 252 -5.54 -10.72 -11.32
C TRP A 252 -5.65 -9.19 -11.23
N SER A 253 -6.85 -8.64 -11.07
CA SER A 253 -7.00 -7.20 -10.81
C SER A 253 -6.44 -6.81 -9.44
N ALA A 254 -6.67 -7.58 -8.37
CA ALA A 254 -6.00 -7.31 -7.09
C ALA A 254 -4.47 -7.37 -7.23
N MET A 255 -3.93 -8.34 -7.97
CA MET A 255 -2.49 -8.44 -8.25
C MET A 255 -1.95 -7.25 -9.06
N ALA A 256 -2.66 -6.83 -10.10
CA ALA A 256 -2.30 -5.64 -10.87
C ALA A 256 -2.33 -4.38 -10.00
N SER A 257 -3.24 -4.30 -9.02
CA SER A 257 -3.25 -3.21 -8.03
C SER A 257 -1.96 -3.17 -7.20
N ASN A 258 -1.40 -4.32 -6.83
CA ASN A 258 -0.14 -4.38 -6.08
C ASN A 258 1.03 -3.87 -6.92
N VAL A 259 1.10 -4.29 -8.19
CA VAL A 259 2.13 -3.80 -9.13
C VAL A 259 2.06 -2.28 -9.24
N THR A 260 0.88 -1.74 -9.57
CA THR A 260 0.70 -0.30 -9.80
C THR A 260 0.95 0.56 -8.57
N PHE A 261 0.50 0.14 -7.38
CA PHE A 261 0.80 0.87 -6.14
C PHE A 261 2.28 0.85 -5.79
N GLN A 262 2.99 -0.25 -6.06
CA GLN A 262 4.43 -0.31 -5.84
C GLN A 262 5.23 0.45 -6.90
N SER A 263 4.78 0.43 -8.16
CA SER A 263 5.32 1.31 -9.20
C SER A 263 5.19 2.77 -8.80
N ARG A 264 4.05 3.19 -8.20
CA ARG A 264 3.90 4.54 -7.65
C ARG A 264 4.99 4.86 -6.64
N ASN A 265 5.24 3.96 -5.69
CA ASN A 265 6.23 4.19 -4.63
C ASN A 265 7.66 4.31 -5.20
N VAL A 266 8.02 3.44 -6.15
CA VAL A 266 9.31 3.45 -6.86
C VAL A 266 9.48 4.71 -7.71
N LEU A 267 8.44 5.10 -8.46
CA LEU A 267 8.45 6.32 -9.27
C LEU A 267 8.52 7.56 -8.38
N SER A 268 7.83 7.59 -7.25
CA SER A 268 7.93 8.67 -6.25
C SER A 268 9.37 8.82 -5.76
N LYS A 269 10.05 7.72 -5.37
CA LYS A 269 11.47 7.77 -4.98
C LYS A 269 12.35 8.37 -6.07
N LYS A 270 12.20 7.89 -7.32
CA LYS A 270 12.99 8.36 -8.46
C LYS A 270 12.71 9.82 -8.84
N ALA A 271 11.47 10.28 -8.65
CA ALA A 271 11.06 11.65 -8.89
C ALA A 271 11.61 12.61 -7.83
N MET A 272 11.63 12.20 -6.56
CA MET A 272 12.17 12.99 -5.44
C MET A 272 13.68 13.21 -5.54
N VAL A 273 14.43 12.26 -6.12
CA VAL A 273 15.88 12.42 -6.35
C VAL A 273 16.20 13.51 -7.39
N LYS A 274 15.24 13.90 -8.24
CA LYS A 274 15.48 14.78 -9.40
C LYS A 274 15.10 16.24 -9.20
N LYS A 275 14.42 16.64 -8.11
CA LYS A 275 13.99 18.03 -7.88
C LYS A 275 13.94 18.41 -6.39
N GLU A 276 14.52 19.55 -6.04
CA GLU A 276 14.56 20.14 -4.69
C GLU A 276 13.26 20.90 -4.28
N GLU A 277 12.37 21.22 -5.22
CA GLU A 277 11.06 21.81 -4.87
C GLU A 277 10.06 20.71 -4.47
N SER A 278 10.07 20.34 -3.19
CA SER A 278 9.09 19.42 -2.63
C SER A 278 7.71 20.08 -2.53
N LEU A 279 6.73 19.50 -3.23
CA LEU A 279 5.32 19.80 -2.99
C LEU A 279 4.89 19.14 -1.68
N ASP A 280 4.10 19.85 -0.88
CA ASP A 280 3.49 19.27 0.31
C ASP A 280 2.64 18.03 -0.04
N ASN A 281 2.66 17.02 0.84
CA ASN A 281 1.97 15.74 0.64
C ASN A 281 0.45 15.90 0.38
N ILE A 282 -0.20 16.88 1.01
CA ILE A 282 -1.63 17.15 0.85
C ILE A 282 -1.90 17.73 -0.55
N ASN A 283 -1.09 18.70 -0.98
CA ASN A 283 -1.21 19.30 -2.30
C ASN A 283 -0.82 18.31 -3.41
N LEU A 284 0.17 17.45 -3.18
CA LEU A 284 0.53 16.37 -4.10
C LEU A 284 -0.64 15.40 -4.30
N PHE A 285 -1.27 14.93 -3.22
CA PHE A 285 -2.44 14.07 -3.29
C PHE A 285 -3.64 14.76 -3.99
N SER A 286 -3.83 16.05 -3.72
CA SER A 286 -4.86 16.87 -4.35
C SER A 286 -4.69 16.93 -5.88
N ILE A 287 -3.47 17.19 -6.35
CA ILE A 287 -3.14 17.20 -7.78
C ILE A 287 -3.34 15.82 -8.40
N ILE A 288 -2.84 14.77 -7.73
CA ILE A 288 -3.04 13.38 -8.18
C ILE A 288 -4.52 13.06 -8.33
N THR A 289 -5.38 13.49 -7.39
CA THR A 289 -6.83 13.25 -7.42
C THR A 289 -7.48 13.90 -8.65
N ILE A 290 -7.18 15.19 -8.89
CA ILE A 290 -7.72 15.92 -10.05
C ILE A 290 -7.25 15.28 -11.36
N MET A 291 -5.97 14.96 -11.48
CA MET A 291 -5.43 14.31 -12.67
C MET A 291 -6.03 12.91 -12.88
N SER A 292 -6.24 12.16 -11.79
CA SER A 292 -6.84 10.83 -11.85
C SER A 292 -8.27 10.90 -12.40
N PHE A 293 -9.05 11.91 -11.99
CA PHE A 293 -10.37 12.17 -12.57
C PHE A 293 -10.26 12.49 -14.07
N CYS A 294 -9.38 13.43 -14.46
CA CYS A 294 -9.21 13.83 -15.86
C CYS A 294 -8.75 12.68 -16.78
N LEU A 295 -7.95 11.74 -16.26
CA LEU A 295 -7.48 10.57 -16.99
C LEU A 295 -8.57 9.48 -17.10
N LEU A 296 -9.33 9.25 -16.03
CA LEU A 296 -10.29 8.15 -15.96
C LEU A 296 -11.66 8.49 -16.55
N ALA A 297 -12.08 9.75 -16.49
CA ALA A 297 -13.34 10.21 -17.05
C ALA A 297 -13.51 9.89 -18.55
N PRO A 298 -12.57 10.25 -19.45
CA PRO A 298 -12.70 9.90 -20.86
C PRO A 298 -12.70 8.37 -21.06
N ALA A 299 -11.82 7.64 -20.37
CA ALA A 299 -11.78 6.18 -20.46
C ALA A 299 -13.11 5.52 -20.05
N THR A 300 -13.78 6.06 -19.02
CA THR A 300 -15.10 5.60 -18.58
C THR A 300 -16.15 5.83 -19.65
N LEU A 301 -16.17 7.02 -20.26
CA LEU A 301 -17.09 7.35 -21.34
C LEU A 301 -16.89 6.46 -22.58
N PHE A 302 -15.64 6.11 -22.91
CA PHE A 302 -15.34 5.23 -24.05
C PHE A 302 -15.68 3.76 -23.78
N VAL A 303 -15.41 3.24 -22.59
CA VAL A 303 -15.53 1.79 -22.29
C VAL A 303 -16.92 1.42 -21.76
N GLU A 304 -17.41 2.13 -20.75
CA GLU A 304 -18.70 1.81 -20.11
C GLU A 304 -19.84 2.68 -20.62
N GLY A 305 -19.53 3.88 -21.13
CA GLY A 305 -20.51 4.86 -21.58
C GLY A 305 -21.22 5.56 -20.42
N ILE A 306 -22.19 6.42 -20.74
CA ILE A 306 -23.04 7.08 -19.74
C ILE A 306 -24.16 6.12 -19.32
N LYS A 307 -23.82 5.10 -18.52
CA LYS A 307 -24.80 4.18 -17.93
C LYS A 307 -25.37 4.66 -16.59
N VAL A 308 -24.93 5.83 -16.12
CA VAL A 308 -25.48 6.55 -14.96
C VAL A 308 -26.76 7.29 -15.37
N THR A 309 -27.68 6.59 -16.03
CA THR A 309 -29.00 7.16 -16.35
C THR A 309 -30.01 6.57 -15.36
N PRO A 310 -30.88 7.39 -14.74
CA PRO A 310 -31.91 6.92 -13.80
C PRO A 310 -32.76 5.77 -14.36
N SER A 311 -32.97 5.73 -15.68
CA SER A 311 -33.72 4.67 -16.38
C SER A 311 -33.08 3.28 -16.28
N PHE A 312 -31.75 3.17 -16.31
CA PHE A 312 -31.05 1.89 -16.16
C PHE A 312 -31.19 1.35 -14.72
N LEU A 313 -31.08 2.22 -13.72
CA LEU A 313 -31.23 1.84 -12.31
C LEU A 313 -32.69 1.58 -11.92
N GLN A 314 -33.64 2.29 -12.52
CA GLN A 314 -35.08 2.08 -12.31
C GLN A 314 -35.55 0.75 -12.91
N SER A 315 -34.98 0.34 -14.06
CA SER A 315 -35.23 -0.99 -14.63
C SER A 315 -34.70 -2.15 -13.76
N ALA A 316 -33.78 -1.87 -12.83
CA ALA A 316 -33.25 -2.84 -11.88
C ALA A 316 -34.06 -2.96 -10.57
N GLY A 317 -35.15 -2.18 -10.41
CA GLY A 317 -36.08 -2.31 -9.28
C GLY A 317 -35.55 -1.82 -7.93
N LEU A 318 -34.54 -0.93 -7.91
CA LEU A 318 -33.88 -0.46 -6.69
C LEU A 318 -34.17 1.02 -6.41
N ASN A 319 -34.21 1.38 -5.12
CA ASN A 319 -34.38 2.77 -4.67
C ASN A 319 -33.15 3.62 -5.09
N PHE A 320 -33.30 4.36 -6.20
CA PHE A 320 -32.24 5.19 -6.78
C PHE A 320 -31.57 6.13 -5.76
N LYS A 321 -32.36 6.76 -4.89
CA LYS A 321 -31.86 7.71 -3.87
C LYS A 321 -30.91 7.05 -2.88
N GLU A 322 -31.19 5.81 -2.47
CA GLU A 322 -30.39 5.09 -1.49
C GLU A 322 -29.02 4.71 -2.06
N ILE A 323 -28.98 4.14 -3.26
CA ILE A 323 -27.73 3.76 -3.93
C ILE A 323 -26.86 4.98 -4.23
N TYR A 324 -27.48 6.09 -4.64
CA TYR A 324 -26.76 7.35 -4.87
C TYR A 324 -26.13 7.89 -3.58
N LEU A 325 -26.87 7.89 -2.46
CA LEU A 325 -26.35 8.32 -1.17
C LEU A 325 -25.23 7.42 -0.66
N ILE A 326 -25.36 6.09 -0.80
CA ILE A 326 -24.31 5.14 -0.43
C ILE A 326 -23.08 5.32 -1.33
N SER A 327 -23.26 5.57 -2.62
CA SER A 327 -22.17 5.85 -3.56
C SER A 327 -21.44 7.15 -3.24
N LEU A 328 -22.19 8.22 -2.93
CA LEU A 328 -21.62 9.49 -2.49
C LEU A 328 -20.85 9.31 -1.17
N LEU A 329 -21.42 8.60 -0.20
CA LEU A 329 -20.75 8.32 1.08
C LEU A 329 -19.49 7.48 0.88
N ALA A 330 -19.52 6.47 0.01
CA ALA A 330 -18.33 5.71 -0.36
C ALA A 330 -17.24 6.60 -0.97
N ALA A 331 -17.61 7.53 -1.85
CA ALA A 331 -16.69 8.47 -2.48
C ALA A 331 -16.11 9.50 -1.48
N LEU A 332 -16.92 10.02 -0.56
CA LEU A 332 -16.46 10.89 0.52
C LEU A 332 -15.48 10.15 1.43
N CYS A 333 -15.82 8.94 1.88
CA CYS A 333 -14.93 8.09 2.67
C CYS A 333 -13.65 7.75 1.90
N PHE A 334 -13.74 7.49 0.59
CA PHE A 334 -12.59 7.21 -0.27
C PHE A 334 -11.59 8.37 -0.24
N HIS A 335 -12.05 9.60 -0.48
CA HIS A 335 -11.20 10.76 -0.44
C HIS A 335 -10.64 11.01 0.97
N ALA A 336 -11.49 10.94 1.99
CA ALA A 336 -11.11 11.19 3.38
C ALA A 336 -10.03 10.22 3.88
N TYR A 337 -10.18 8.90 3.67
CA TYR A 337 -9.17 7.95 4.15
C TYR A 337 -7.82 8.16 3.43
N GLN A 338 -7.84 8.49 2.14
CA GLN A 338 -6.61 8.74 1.38
C GLN A 338 -5.94 10.02 1.89
N GLN A 339 -6.69 11.11 2.06
CA GLN A 339 -6.17 12.37 2.57
C GLN A 339 -5.57 12.21 3.97
N VAL A 340 -6.28 11.56 4.90
CA VAL A 340 -5.76 11.29 6.25
C VAL A 340 -4.50 10.43 6.19
N SER A 341 -4.41 9.45 5.27
CA SER A 341 -3.19 8.65 5.08
C SER A 341 -1.97 9.51 4.72
N TYR A 342 -2.13 10.48 3.83
CA TYR A 342 -1.05 11.41 3.47
C TYR A 342 -0.72 12.39 4.60
N MET A 343 -1.72 12.79 5.41
CA MET A 343 -1.48 13.61 6.62
C MET A 343 -0.68 12.84 7.68
N ILE A 344 -0.96 11.55 7.88
CA ILE A 344 -0.19 10.70 8.78
C ILE A 344 1.25 10.56 8.26
N LEU A 345 1.42 10.29 6.97
CA LEU A 345 2.75 10.15 6.37
C LEU A 345 3.64 11.39 6.55
N ALA A 346 3.04 12.59 6.63
CA ALA A 346 3.77 13.83 6.91
C ALA A 346 4.20 13.97 8.38
N ARG A 347 3.66 13.16 9.30
CA ARG A 347 3.88 13.24 10.75
C ARG A 347 4.59 12.02 11.35
N VAL A 348 4.64 10.90 10.62
CA VAL A 348 5.26 9.66 11.09
C VAL A 348 6.28 9.15 10.09
N SER A 349 7.18 8.29 10.56
CA SER A 349 8.13 7.64 9.66
C SER A 349 7.42 6.79 8.59
N PRO A 350 8.00 6.62 7.40
CA PRO A 350 7.47 5.70 6.39
C PRO A 350 7.28 4.26 6.92
N VAL A 351 8.09 3.84 7.89
CA VAL A 351 8.00 2.53 8.54
C VAL A 351 6.72 2.44 9.39
N THR A 352 6.45 3.44 10.23
CA THR A 352 5.23 3.52 11.04
C THR A 352 3.98 3.53 10.15
N HIS A 353 4.03 4.27 9.03
CA HIS A 353 2.95 4.30 8.05
C HIS A 353 2.73 2.92 7.40
N SER A 354 3.80 2.18 7.09
CA SER A 354 3.73 0.82 6.57
C SER A 354 3.10 -0.17 7.56
N VAL A 355 3.48 -0.11 8.84
CA VAL A 355 2.85 -0.92 9.91
C VAL A 355 1.37 -0.57 10.04
N GLY A 356 1.04 0.72 10.00
CA GLY A 356 -0.34 1.19 9.99
C GLY A 356 -1.17 0.65 8.81
N ASN A 357 -0.59 0.58 7.61
CA ASN A 357 -1.23 -0.05 6.46
C ASN A 357 -1.51 -1.55 6.68
N CYS A 358 -0.61 -2.26 7.36
CA CYS A 358 -0.83 -3.66 7.72
C CYS A 358 -2.03 -3.81 8.66
N VAL A 359 -2.07 -3.02 9.75
CA VAL A 359 -3.19 -3.03 10.71
C VAL A 359 -4.50 -2.63 10.04
N LYS A 360 -4.49 -1.56 9.23
CA LYS A 360 -5.65 -1.13 8.43
C LYS A 360 -6.22 -2.28 7.60
N ARG A 361 -5.36 -3.07 6.95
CA ARG A 361 -5.76 -4.22 6.13
C ARG A 361 -6.42 -5.30 7.00
N VAL A 362 -5.84 -5.64 8.15
CA VAL A 362 -6.42 -6.59 9.12
C VAL A 362 -7.82 -6.14 9.53
N VAL A 363 -7.97 -4.88 9.94
CA VAL A 363 -9.24 -4.31 10.41
C VAL A 363 -10.29 -4.35 9.30
N VAL A 364 -9.95 -3.99 8.06
CA VAL A 364 -10.88 -4.07 6.92
C VAL A 364 -11.29 -5.51 6.61
N ILE A 365 -10.35 -6.47 6.66
CA ILE A 365 -10.66 -7.88 6.45
C ILE A 365 -11.68 -8.35 7.49
N VAL A 366 -11.38 -8.18 8.78
CA VAL A 366 -12.25 -8.64 9.88
C VAL A 366 -13.62 -7.98 9.82
N THR A 367 -13.67 -6.65 9.72
CA THR A 367 -14.94 -5.91 9.67
C THR A 367 -15.78 -6.27 8.45
N SER A 368 -15.16 -6.49 7.28
CA SER A 368 -15.89 -6.89 6.08
C SER A 368 -16.47 -8.30 6.18
N VAL A 369 -15.76 -9.25 6.81
CA VAL A 369 -16.28 -10.61 7.05
C VAL A 369 -17.49 -10.56 7.97
N LEU A 370 -17.39 -9.81 9.07
CA LEU A 370 -18.49 -9.65 10.04
C LEU A 370 -19.70 -8.96 9.41
N PHE A 371 -19.48 -7.88 8.67
CA PHE A 371 -20.56 -7.08 8.08
C PHE A 371 -21.28 -7.81 6.95
N PHE A 372 -20.53 -8.40 6.00
CA PHE A 372 -21.13 -9.14 4.88
C PHE A 372 -21.52 -10.57 5.22
N ARG A 373 -21.16 -11.05 6.42
CA ARG A 373 -21.33 -12.45 6.85
C ARG A 373 -20.81 -13.43 5.81
N THR A 374 -19.66 -13.11 5.21
CA THR A 374 -19.03 -13.94 4.18
C THR A 374 -18.59 -15.26 4.82
N PRO A 375 -18.92 -16.43 4.25
CA PRO A 375 -18.46 -17.70 4.78
C PRO A 375 -16.95 -17.81 4.58
N VAL A 376 -16.21 -17.86 5.68
CA VAL A 376 -14.74 -18.03 5.68
C VAL A 376 -14.41 -19.38 6.29
N SER A 377 -13.73 -20.23 5.53
CA SER A 377 -13.24 -21.52 6.04
C SER A 377 -12.09 -21.31 7.03
N LEU A 378 -11.89 -22.25 7.96
CA LEU A 378 -10.78 -22.17 8.91
C LEU A 378 -9.42 -22.07 8.19
N ILE A 379 -9.26 -22.80 7.09
CA ILE A 379 -8.04 -22.79 6.28
C ILE A 379 -7.83 -21.41 5.62
N ASN A 380 -8.89 -20.76 5.15
CA ASN A 380 -8.81 -19.41 4.59
C ASN A 380 -8.39 -18.38 5.65
N SER A 381 -8.96 -18.47 6.86
CA SER A 381 -8.57 -17.63 8.00
C SER A 381 -7.11 -17.84 8.38
N LEU A 382 -6.64 -19.10 8.42
CA LEU A 382 -5.24 -19.43 8.70
C LEU A 382 -4.31 -18.88 7.61
N GLY A 383 -4.63 -19.08 6.34
CA GLY A 383 -3.85 -18.54 5.22
C GLY A 383 -3.77 -17.01 5.26
N THR A 384 -4.90 -16.35 5.52
CA THR A 384 -4.94 -14.89 5.69
C THR A 384 -4.10 -14.43 6.88
N GLY A 385 -4.17 -15.14 8.01
CA GLY A 385 -3.35 -14.84 9.19
C GLY A 385 -1.84 -14.99 8.91
N VAL A 386 -1.44 -16.07 8.26
CA VAL A 386 -0.03 -16.32 7.86
C VAL A 386 0.46 -15.23 6.89
N ALA A 387 -0.35 -14.82 5.93
CA ALA A 387 -0.01 -13.75 4.99
C ALA A 387 0.23 -12.40 5.71
N LEU A 388 -0.67 -12.03 6.62
CA LEU A 388 -0.58 -10.78 7.38
C LEU A 388 0.61 -10.79 8.37
N ALA A 389 0.87 -11.94 9.01
CA ALA A 389 2.06 -12.14 9.83
C ALA A 389 3.34 -11.99 8.98
N GLY A 390 3.36 -12.52 7.76
CA GLY A 390 4.46 -12.33 6.81
C GLY A 390 4.69 -10.86 6.47
N VAL A 391 3.64 -10.08 6.23
CA VAL A 391 3.75 -8.62 5.96
C VAL A 391 4.31 -7.87 7.17
N PHE A 392 3.92 -8.28 8.38
CA PHE A 392 4.49 -7.73 9.61
C PHE A 392 5.98 -8.05 9.73
N LEU A 393 6.38 -9.31 9.51
CA LEU A 393 7.79 -9.72 9.49
C LEU A 393 8.61 -8.97 8.44
N TYR A 394 8.06 -8.79 7.23
CA TYR A 394 8.68 -7.99 6.17
C TYR A 394 8.93 -6.55 6.60
N SER A 395 7.93 -5.91 7.23
CA SER A 395 8.06 -4.54 7.71
C SER A 395 9.16 -4.41 8.77
N ARG A 396 9.30 -5.42 9.64
CA ARG A 396 10.37 -5.48 10.63
C ARG A 396 11.74 -5.74 10.02
N ALA A 397 11.85 -6.62 9.03
CA ALA A 397 13.10 -6.92 8.34
C ALA A 397 13.66 -5.67 7.65
N ILE A 398 12.80 -4.86 7.02
CA ILE A 398 13.22 -3.58 6.41
C ILE A 398 13.67 -2.57 7.47
N CYS A 399 12.97 -2.48 8.61
CA CYS A 399 13.36 -1.58 9.68
C CYS A 399 14.75 -1.89 10.24
N CYS A 400 14.99 -3.18 10.56
CA CYS A 400 16.28 -3.63 11.10
C CYS A 400 17.44 -3.31 10.15
N LEU A 401 17.23 -3.39 8.83
CA LEU A 401 18.23 -3.01 7.83
C LEU A 401 18.50 -1.50 7.79
N ALA A 402 17.45 -0.68 7.96
CA ALA A 402 17.63 0.78 8.02
C ALA A 402 18.48 1.18 9.23
N ASP A 403 18.30 0.51 10.38
CA ASP A 403 19.08 0.72 11.60
C ASP A 403 20.55 0.29 11.45
N LEU A 404 20.80 -0.81 10.72
CA LEU A 404 22.15 -1.32 10.43
C LEU A 404 22.92 -0.46 9.41
N ALA A 405 22.23 0.18 8.47
CA ALA A 405 22.86 0.92 7.37
C ALA A 405 23.34 2.34 7.74
N SER A 406 23.02 2.85 8.94
CA SER A 406 23.44 4.21 9.32
C SER A 406 23.53 4.46 10.84
N PRO A 407 24.72 4.74 11.40
CA PRO A 407 24.85 5.12 12.81
C PRO A 407 24.21 6.48 13.15
N ILE A 408 23.73 7.23 12.15
CA ILE A 408 23.02 8.51 12.30
C ILE A 408 21.50 8.30 12.50
N PHE A 409 20.91 7.21 11.99
CA PHE A 409 19.49 6.90 12.19
C PHE A 409 19.18 6.19 13.52
N HIS A 410 20.23 5.84 14.28
CA HIS A 410 20.11 5.30 15.63
C HIS A 410 19.22 6.19 16.52
N GLY A 411 19.23 7.52 16.33
CA GLY A 411 18.39 8.44 17.11
C GLY A 411 16.90 8.48 16.73
N ILE A 412 16.50 8.04 15.53
CA ILE A 412 15.10 8.16 15.04
C ILE A 412 14.27 6.91 15.35
N CYS A 413 14.88 5.71 15.31
CA CYS A 413 14.22 4.46 15.73
C CYS A 413 14.25 4.25 17.26
N LEU A 414 15.25 4.79 17.97
CA LEU A 414 15.32 4.71 19.44
C LEU A 414 14.42 5.71 20.18
N ALA A 415 13.72 6.61 19.46
CA ALA A 415 12.78 7.55 20.07
C ALA A 415 11.44 6.91 20.50
N GLU A 416 11.19 5.63 20.18
CA GLU A 416 10.03 4.89 20.72
C GLU A 416 10.45 3.85 21.78
N PRO A 417 9.98 3.97 23.04
CA PRO A 417 10.38 3.09 24.14
C PRO A 417 9.91 1.62 24.00
N VAL A 418 9.11 1.28 22.99
CA VAL A 418 8.55 -0.06 22.79
C VAL A 418 9.54 -1.03 22.12
N TRP A 419 10.54 -0.53 21.40
CA TRP A 419 11.31 -1.36 20.45
C TRP A 419 12.74 -1.69 20.88
N ASN A 420 13.19 -1.18 22.03
CA ASN A 420 14.58 -1.32 22.48
C ASN A 420 15.03 -2.79 22.66
N ASN A 421 14.11 -3.71 22.97
CA ASN A 421 14.44 -5.11 23.25
C ASN A 421 14.38 -6.06 22.05
N SER A 422 13.86 -5.64 20.89
CA SER A 422 13.59 -6.56 19.78
C SER A 422 14.58 -6.52 18.62
N CYS A 423 15.45 -5.50 18.55
CA CYS A 423 16.57 -5.47 17.59
C CYS A 423 17.78 -6.28 18.08
N LEU A 424 17.92 -6.51 19.39
CA LEU A 424 19.00 -7.33 19.96
C LEU A 424 18.88 -8.83 19.62
N LEU A 425 17.66 -9.33 19.36
CA LEU A 425 17.42 -10.75 19.08
C LEU A 425 17.83 -11.20 17.66
N LEU A 426 18.16 -10.28 16.75
CA LEU A 426 18.64 -10.59 15.39
C LEU A 426 20.15 -10.35 15.20
N ASN A 427 20.86 -10.03 16.29
CA ASN A 427 22.33 -9.92 16.33
C ASN A 427 23.00 -11.21 16.86
N LEU A 428 22.34 -12.36 16.75
CA LEU A 428 22.92 -13.70 16.97
C LEU A 428 22.81 -14.54 15.70
#